data_AF-A0A858XUQ4-F1
#
_entry.id   AF-A0A858XUQ4-F1
#
_cell.length_a   1.000
_cell.length_b   1.000
_cell.length_c   1.000
_cell.angle_alpha   90.00
_cell.angle_beta   90.00
_cell.angle_gamma   90.00
#
_symmetry.space_group_name_H-M   'P 1'
#
loop_
_entity.id
_entity.type
_entity.pdbx_description
1 polymer ?
#
loop_
_entity_poly.entity_id
_entity_poly.type
_entity_poly.pdbx_seq_one_letter_code
_entity_poly.pdbx_strand_id
1 'polypeptide(L)'
;MLLKEEIRNNSFGHLPLKYRVHLMRYIGSPLIVNKIFYNCAVKIKSLNEEIFCKNEILLQILFEIQKYLYGNKGDKNHFMVIFDKYKNYLYEYDAFGGLLLSLCFNIATDASLILNIAEYNEEDDNEYDFEVWNPDFFAEIIWSEGIYFAAPNSGSVRKREAYWFWVLDTIKKIYRDTDLEIIPLSYQNRIDKKITIPFRNQFDDTIEAQFKDVLLYIMNCEPQKLKEGLGYKILFVSCIVDMFNITSSKGDTITLNTKNVDKICNAFRNIRKLMYKNNSKQGAWFQVEISLKNRDIYTSKFNYDDFDQIPSLFHNPDWLLKMFKEYPRSKEYTPEWLRKIIGNKCKYLKK
;
A
#
# COMPACT_ATOMS: atom_id res chain seq x y z
N MET A 1 -30.48 -13.77 21.98
CA MET A 1 -31.14 -13.05 23.09
C MET A 1 -30.11 -12.77 24.17
N LEU A 2 -29.45 -13.82 24.69
CA LEU A 2 -28.36 -13.72 25.68
C LEU A 2 -27.23 -12.75 25.31
N LEU A 3 -26.61 -12.84 24.13
CA LEU A 3 -25.51 -11.93 23.76
C LEU A 3 -25.92 -10.44 23.69
N LYS A 4 -27.18 -10.12 23.35
CA LYS A 4 -27.65 -8.73 23.35
C LYS A 4 -27.83 -8.19 24.77
N GLU A 5 -28.10 -9.05 25.74
CA GLU A 5 -28.17 -8.70 27.17
C GLU A 5 -26.76 -8.49 27.74
N GLU A 6 -25.80 -9.34 27.39
CA GLU A 6 -24.38 -9.15 27.75
C GLU A 6 -23.84 -7.79 27.31
N ILE A 7 -24.15 -7.37 26.07
CA ILE A 7 -23.76 -6.05 25.56
C ILE A 7 -24.39 -4.91 26.38
N ARG A 8 -25.68 -5.00 26.72
CA ARG A 8 -26.39 -3.97 27.50
C ARG A 8 -25.86 -3.86 28.93
N ASN A 9 -25.46 -4.99 29.50
CA ASN A 9 -24.92 -5.07 30.86
C ASN A 9 -23.45 -4.66 30.92
N ASN A 10 -22.75 -4.62 29.79
CA ASN A 10 -21.38 -4.12 29.69
C ASN A 10 -21.38 -2.59 29.81
N SER A 11 -20.59 -2.04 30.74
CA SER A 11 -20.51 -0.59 31.00
C SER A 11 -20.03 0.23 29.79
N PHE A 12 -19.36 -0.40 28.84
CA PHE A 12 -18.89 0.23 27.61
C PHE A 12 -19.81 -0.03 26.42
N GLY A 13 -20.85 -0.87 26.54
CA GLY A 13 -21.66 -1.32 25.40
C GLY A 13 -20.87 -2.20 24.41
N HIS A 14 -19.75 -2.77 24.87
CA HIS A 14 -18.86 -3.66 24.11
C HIS A 14 -19.37 -5.12 24.14
N LEU A 15 -19.02 -5.93 23.14
CA LEU A 15 -19.19 -7.38 23.18
C LEU A 15 -17.82 -8.02 23.48
N PRO A 16 -17.58 -8.46 24.74
CA PRO A 16 -16.30 -9.03 25.14
C PRO A 16 -15.76 -10.10 24.20
N LEU A 17 -14.45 -10.12 24.01
CA LEU A 17 -13.74 -11.04 23.12
C LEU A 17 -14.16 -12.50 23.34
N LYS A 18 -14.33 -12.95 24.59
CA LYS A 18 -14.77 -14.33 24.89
C LYS A 18 -16.06 -14.74 24.21
N TYR A 19 -17.03 -13.84 24.10
CA TYR A 19 -18.29 -14.13 23.43
C TYR A 19 -18.10 -14.16 21.92
N ARG A 20 -17.23 -13.32 21.38
CA ARG A 20 -16.86 -13.30 19.96
C ARG A 20 -16.13 -14.58 19.57
N VAL A 21 -15.15 -15.01 20.36
CA VAL A 21 -14.41 -16.27 20.19
C VAL A 21 -15.34 -17.47 20.20
N HIS A 22 -16.20 -17.59 21.21
CA HIS A 22 -17.17 -18.68 21.27
C HIS A 22 -18.10 -18.70 20.07
N LEU A 23 -18.59 -17.54 19.63
CA LEU A 23 -19.45 -17.43 18.46
C LEU A 23 -18.75 -17.83 17.17
N MET A 24 -17.52 -17.35 16.94
CA MET A 24 -16.77 -17.70 15.72
C MET A 24 -16.32 -19.16 15.72
N ARG A 25 -15.93 -19.72 16.86
CA ARG A 25 -15.63 -21.16 17.00
C ARG A 25 -16.87 -22.03 16.76
N TYR A 26 -18.04 -21.61 17.22
CA TYR A 26 -19.30 -22.28 16.91
C TYR A 26 -19.59 -22.28 15.40
N ILE A 27 -19.29 -21.18 14.70
CA ILE A 27 -19.40 -21.12 13.23
C ILE A 27 -18.38 -22.05 12.56
N GLY A 28 -17.15 -22.13 13.08
CA GLY A 28 -16.13 -23.13 12.72
C GLY A 28 -15.57 -23.04 11.30
N SER A 29 -16.09 -22.16 10.45
CA SER A 29 -15.66 -21.98 9.06
C SER A 29 -14.87 -20.67 8.89
N PRO A 30 -13.56 -20.75 8.57
CA PRO A 30 -12.74 -19.58 8.27
C PRO A 30 -13.32 -18.68 7.17
N LEU A 31 -13.94 -19.28 6.15
CA LEU A 31 -14.58 -18.53 5.07
C LEU A 31 -15.75 -17.69 5.58
N ILE A 32 -16.63 -18.29 6.40
CA ILE A 32 -17.80 -17.58 6.95
C ILE A 32 -17.36 -16.49 7.92
N VAL A 33 -16.37 -16.76 8.78
CA VAL A 33 -15.80 -15.76 9.70
C VAL A 33 -15.22 -14.57 8.92
N ASN A 34 -14.45 -14.82 7.87
CA ASN A 34 -13.90 -13.75 7.04
C ASN A 34 -14.98 -12.99 6.26
N LYS A 35 -16.08 -13.65 5.84
CA LYS A 35 -17.25 -12.96 5.27
C LYS A 35 -17.94 -12.04 6.28
N ILE A 36 -18.03 -12.43 7.55
CA ILE A 36 -18.56 -11.58 8.63
C ILE A 36 -17.68 -10.35 8.82
N PHE A 37 -16.37 -10.55 8.96
CA PHE A 37 -15.40 -9.46 9.12
C PHE A 37 -15.35 -8.53 7.91
N TYR A 38 -15.43 -9.07 6.70
CA TYR A 38 -15.57 -8.28 5.48
C TYR A 38 -16.82 -7.40 5.51
N ASN A 39 -17.98 -7.93 5.92
CA ASN A 39 -19.19 -7.11 6.01
C ASN A 39 -19.07 -6.00 7.06
N CYS A 40 -18.34 -6.23 8.16
CA CYS A 40 -17.99 -5.16 9.10
C CYS A 40 -17.17 -4.06 8.39
N ALA A 41 -16.17 -4.44 7.59
CA ALA A 41 -15.37 -3.48 6.83
C ALA A 41 -16.16 -2.71 5.77
N VAL A 42 -17.04 -3.37 5.00
CA VAL A 42 -17.91 -2.71 4.02
C VAL A 42 -18.88 -1.75 4.70
N LYS A 43 -19.40 -2.12 5.88
CA LYS A 43 -20.27 -1.25 6.65
C LYS A 43 -19.54 0.01 7.10
N ILE A 44 -18.30 -0.10 7.57
CA ILE A 44 -17.44 1.06 7.85
C ILE A 44 -17.18 1.89 6.61
N LYS A 45 -16.87 1.27 5.46
CA LYS A 45 -16.75 1.98 4.18
C LYS A 45 -18.01 2.79 3.87
N SER A 46 -19.19 2.21 4.05
CA SER A 46 -20.46 2.87 3.73
C SER A 46 -20.72 4.12 4.59
N LEU A 47 -20.26 4.12 5.84
CA LEU A 47 -20.40 5.25 6.76
C LEU A 47 -19.30 6.32 6.56
N ASN A 48 -18.19 5.96 5.93
CA ASN A 48 -16.97 6.77 5.82
C ASN A 48 -16.51 6.94 4.36
N GLU A 49 -17.45 7.09 3.43
CA GLU A 49 -17.16 7.04 1.99
C GLU A 49 -16.09 8.05 1.56
N GLU A 50 -16.03 9.23 2.18
CA GLU A 50 -15.02 10.25 1.87
C GLU A 50 -13.59 9.77 2.15
N ILE A 51 -13.36 9.02 3.24
CA ILE A 51 -12.05 8.50 3.62
C ILE A 51 -11.59 7.48 2.58
N PHE A 52 -12.48 6.56 2.22
CA PHE A 52 -12.22 5.53 1.22
C PHE A 52 -12.04 6.14 -0.19
N CYS A 53 -12.79 7.19 -0.53
CA CYS A 53 -12.62 7.91 -1.80
C CYS A 53 -11.30 8.68 -1.89
N LYS A 54 -10.78 9.17 -0.76
CA LYS A 54 -9.49 9.86 -0.70
C LYS A 54 -8.29 8.91 -0.72
N ASN A 55 -8.51 7.64 -0.37
CA ASN A 55 -7.48 6.60 -0.40
C ASN A 55 -7.98 5.37 -1.16
N GLU A 56 -7.72 5.36 -2.46
CA GLU A 56 -8.07 4.25 -3.33
C GLU A 56 -7.43 2.92 -2.94
N ILE A 57 -6.29 2.91 -2.22
CA ILE A 57 -5.66 1.66 -1.77
C ILE A 57 -6.60 0.93 -0.80
N LEU A 58 -7.31 1.64 0.09
CA LEU A 58 -8.29 1.02 0.98
C LEU A 58 -9.40 0.32 0.18
N LEU A 59 -9.92 1.00 -0.85
CA LEU A 59 -10.95 0.45 -1.72
C LEU A 59 -10.46 -0.73 -2.55
N GLN A 60 -9.27 -0.63 -3.13
CA GLN A 60 -8.65 -1.71 -3.91
C GLN A 60 -8.50 -2.97 -3.06
N ILE A 61 -8.01 -2.83 -1.82
CA ILE A 61 -7.91 -3.95 -0.89
C ILE A 61 -9.29 -4.57 -0.61
N LEU A 62 -10.32 -3.78 -0.33
CA LEU A 62 -11.69 -4.30 -0.15
C LEU A 62 -12.21 -5.05 -1.38
N PHE A 63 -11.95 -4.55 -2.59
CA PHE A 63 -12.39 -5.21 -3.83
C PHE A 63 -11.67 -6.53 -4.06
N GLU A 64 -10.36 -6.61 -3.79
CA GLU A 64 -9.64 -7.88 -3.87
C GLU A 64 -10.17 -8.90 -2.86
N ILE A 65 -10.47 -8.46 -1.63
CA ILE A 65 -11.11 -9.31 -0.62
C ILE A 65 -12.48 -9.79 -1.08
N GLN A 66 -13.32 -8.90 -1.63
CA GLN A 66 -14.65 -9.26 -2.15
C GLN A 66 -14.57 -10.34 -3.23
N LYS A 67 -13.67 -10.16 -4.21
CA LYS A 67 -13.47 -11.13 -5.30
C LYS A 67 -13.04 -12.49 -4.78
N TYR A 68 -12.24 -12.53 -3.73
CA TYR A 68 -11.83 -13.77 -3.10
C TYR A 68 -12.99 -14.43 -2.34
N LEU A 69 -13.64 -13.70 -1.44
CA LEU A 69 -14.66 -14.27 -0.54
C LEU A 69 -15.98 -14.63 -1.25
N TYR A 70 -16.41 -13.85 -2.24
CA TYR A 70 -17.70 -14.04 -2.93
C TYR A 70 -17.54 -14.44 -4.40
N GLY A 71 -16.42 -14.08 -5.04
CA GLY A 71 -16.15 -14.43 -6.43
C GLY A 71 -15.44 -15.78 -6.61
N ASN A 72 -14.98 -16.43 -5.53
CA ASN A 72 -14.15 -17.63 -5.55
C ASN A 72 -12.92 -17.49 -6.47
N LYS A 73 -12.27 -16.32 -6.46
CA LYS A 73 -11.09 -16.00 -7.28
C LYS A 73 -9.88 -15.65 -6.43
N GLY A 74 -8.73 -16.23 -6.76
CA GLY A 74 -7.43 -15.91 -6.16
C GLY A 74 -6.95 -16.94 -5.13
N ASP A 75 -5.87 -16.60 -4.44
CA ASP A 75 -5.21 -17.42 -3.41
C ASP A 75 -5.17 -16.61 -2.10
N LYS A 76 -5.48 -17.25 -0.96
CA LYS A 76 -5.41 -16.61 0.37
C LYS A 76 -4.02 -16.06 0.67
N ASN A 77 -2.95 -16.71 0.18
CA ASN A 77 -1.57 -16.26 0.44
C ASN A 77 -1.29 -14.89 -0.17
N HIS A 78 -2.05 -14.49 -1.21
CA HIS A 78 -1.97 -13.15 -1.77
C HIS A 78 -2.27 -12.05 -0.73
N PHE A 79 -3.14 -12.33 0.25
CA PHE A 79 -3.46 -11.35 1.28
C PHE A 79 -2.33 -11.14 2.28
N MET A 80 -1.43 -12.12 2.47
CA MET A 80 -0.19 -11.89 3.21
C MET A 80 0.75 -10.94 2.45
N VAL A 81 0.83 -11.09 1.13
CA VAL A 81 1.59 -10.16 0.28
C VAL A 81 1.03 -8.74 0.33
N ILE A 82 -0.30 -8.59 0.32
CA ILE A 82 -0.97 -7.29 0.52
C ILE A 82 -0.63 -6.74 1.92
N PHE A 83 -0.77 -7.55 2.96
CA PHE A 83 -0.45 -7.15 4.34
C PHE A 83 0.98 -6.62 4.44
N ASP A 84 1.98 -7.39 4.03
CA ASP A 84 3.39 -6.98 4.12
C ASP A 84 3.71 -5.75 3.28
N LYS A 85 3.08 -5.62 2.11
CA LYS A 85 3.28 -4.46 1.23
C LYS A 85 2.74 -3.17 1.82
N TYR A 86 1.60 -3.23 2.52
CA TYR A 86 0.86 -2.04 2.96
C TYR A 86 0.90 -1.76 4.46
N LYS A 87 1.43 -2.66 5.30
CA LYS A 87 1.39 -2.52 6.77
C LYS A 87 1.93 -1.18 7.28
N ASN A 88 3.12 -0.79 6.85
CA ASN A 88 3.73 0.48 7.28
C ASN A 88 2.98 1.69 6.69
N TYR A 89 2.59 1.61 5.42
CA TYR A 89 1.86 2.68 4.73
C TYR A 89 0.49 2.97 5.35
N LEU A 90 -0.22 1.92 5.77
CA LEU A 90 -1.59 2.02 6.29
C LEU A 90 -1.65 2.34 7.79
N TYR A 91 -0.57 2.21 8.57
CA TYR A 91 -0.58 2.61 9.98
C TYR A 91 -0.89 4.10 10.20
N GLU A 92 -0.59 5.00 9.25
CA GLU A 92 -1.04 6.40 9.38
C GLU A 92 -2.57 6.58 9.24
N TYR A 93 -3.31 5.57 8.79
CA TYR A 93 -4.78 5.55 8.74
C TYR A 93 -5.42 4.96 10.01
N ASP A 94 -4.62 4.71 11.04
CA ASP A 94 -5.06 4.27 12.37
C ASP A 94 -6.00 3.06 12.27
N ALA A 95 -7.16 3.07 12.94
CA ALA A 95 -8.11 1.96 12.93
C ALA A 95 -8.61 1.56 11.54
N PHE A 96 -8.67 2.47 10.55
CA PHE A 96 -9.07 2.10 9.17
C PHE A 96 -8.02 1.24 8.47
N GLY A 97 -6.74 1.56 8.67
CA GLY A 97 -5.63 0.74 8.18
C GLY A 97 -5.60 -0.60 8.90
N GLY A 98 -5.70 -0.56 10.23
CA GLY A 98 -5.77 -1.75 11.09
C GLY A 98 -6.89 -2.71 10.69
N LEU A 99 -8.09 -2.20 10.43
CA LEU A 99 -9.24 -2.98 9.95
C LEU A 99 -8.92 -3.81 8.70
N LEU A 100 -8.32 -3.20 7.67
CA LEU A 100 -8.04 -3.89 6.41
C LEU A 100 -6.82 -4.79 6.48
N LEU A 101 -5.79 -4.38 7.20
CA LEU A 101 -4.60 -5.20 7.44
C LEU A 101 -4.96 -6.43 8.26
N SER A 102 -5.71 -6.26 9.35
CA SER A 102 -6.24 -7.37 10.17
C SER A 102 -7.08 -8.31 9.33
N LEU A 103 -7.95 -7.80 8.44
CA LEU A 103 -8.75 -8.64 7.55
C LEU A 103 -7.88 -9.40 6.53
N CYS A 104 -6.87 -8.77 5.93
CA CYS A 104 -5.93 -9.44 5.03
C CYS A 104 -5.16 -10.56 5.74
N PHE A 105 -4.61 -10.27 6.93
CA PHE A 105 -3.91 -11.25 7.74
C PHE A 105 -4.83 -12.41 8.11
N ASN A 106 -6.03 -12.10 8.59
CA ASN A 106 -7.01 -13.10 9.01
C ASN A 106 -7.51 -13.97 7.84
N ILE A 107 -7.54 -13.46 6.60
CA ILE A 107 -7.79 -14.30 5.42
C ILE A 107 -6.60 -15.21 5.13
N ALA A 108 -5.38 -14.67 5.14
CA ALA A 108 -4.18 -15.42 4.86
C ALA A 108 -3.92 -16.58 5.84
N THR A 109 -4.38 -16.42 7.09
CA THR A 109 -4.17 -17.39 8.18
C THR A 109 -5.43 -18.20 8.54
N ASP A 110 -6.42 -18.29 7.65
CA ASP A 110 -7.67 -19.05 7.88
C ASP A 110 -8.39 -18.68 9.19
N ALA A 111 -8.53 -17.39 9.43
CA ALA A 111 -9.17 -16.80 10.60
C ALA A 111 -8.51 -17.15 11.94
N SER A 112 -7.20 -17.39 11.95
CA SER A 112 -6.45 -17.77 13.15
C SER A 112 -6.57 -16.75 14.29
N LEU A 113 -6.71 -15.45 13.99
CA LEU A 113 -6.80 -14.40 15.01
C LEU A 113 -8.01 -14.54 15.94
N ILE A 114 -9.02 -15.35 15.60
CA ILE A 114 -10.17 -15.58 16.47
C ILE A 114 -10.48 -17.06 16.69
N LEU A 115 -10.19 -17.92 15.69
CA LEU A 115 -10.42 -19.36 15.83
C LEU A 115 -9.33 -20.03 16.68
N ASN A 116 -8.07 -19.60 16.49
CA ASN A 116 -6.88 -20.21 17.07
C ASN A 116 -6.00 -19.16 17.77
N ILE A 117 -6.60 -18.36 18.66
CA ILE A 117 -5.87 -17.36 19.45
C ILE A 117 -4.82 -18.08 20.32
N ALA A 118 -3.56 -17.68 20.16
CA ALA A 118 -2.47 -18.18 20.97
C ALA A 118 -2.62 -17.65 22.41
N GLU A 119 -2.40 -18.52 23.40
CA GLU A 119 -2.36 -18.14 24.82
C GLU A 119 -3.66 -17.50 25.35
N TYR A 120 -4.81 -17.86 24.78
CA TYR A 120 -6.11 -17.32 25.16
C TYR A 120 -6.64 -17.88 26.49
N ASN A 121 -6.74 -17.04 27.52
CA ASN A 121 -7.34 -17.32 28.84
C ASN A 121 -8.54 -16.41 29.14
N GLU A 122 -9.41 -16.20 28.16
CA GLU A 122 -10.62 -15.38 28.27
C GLU A 122 -10.38 -13.89 28.49
N GLU A 123 -9.16 -13.39 28.23
CA GLU A 123 -8.86 -11.97 28.23
C GLU A 123 -9.68 -11.20 27.17
N ASP A 124 -9.84 -9.90 27.38
CA ASP A 124 -10.53 -8.99 26.46
C ASP A 124 -9.54 -8.17 25.61
N ASP A 125 -10.03 -7.41 24.63
CA ASP A 125 -9.17 -6.71 23.64
C ASP A 125 -8.08 -5.82 24.25
N ASN A 126 -8.31 -5.28 25.46
CA ASN A 126 -7.38 -4.39 26.15
C ASN A 126 -6.11 -5.07 26.67
N GLU A 127 -6.07 -6.41 26.73
CA GLU A 127 -4.89 -7.18 27.15
C GLU A 127 -3.96 -7.50 25.95
N TYR A 128 -4.37 -7.14 24.74
CA TYR A 128 -3.65 -7.46 23.50
C TYR A 128 -3.14 -6.21 22.79
N ASP A 129 -1.99 -6.36 22.13
CA ASP A 129 -1.47 -5.35 21.21
C ASP A 129 -2.35 -5.24 19.96
N PHE A 130 -2.40 -4.04 19.38
CA PHE A 130 -3.23 -3.75 18.21
C PHE A 130 -2.90 -4.61 16.99
N GLU A 131 -1.71 -5.21 16.94
CA GLU A 131 -1.26 -6.09 15.85
C GLU A 131 -2.07 -7.39 15.73
N VAL A 132 -2.71 -7.83 16.83
CA VAL A 132 -3.51 -9.07 16.87
C VAL A 132 -5.02 -8.82 17.00
N TRP A 133 -5.45 -7.55 17.07
CA TRP A 133 -6.87 -7.22 17.12
C TRP A 133 -7.62 -7.67 15.87
N ASN A 134 -8.85 -8.13 16.08
CA ASN A 134 -9.71 -8.64 15.03
C ASN A 134 -10.37 -7.51 14.19
N PRO A 135 -10.77 -7.78 12.94
CA PRO A 135 -11.40 -6.76 12.09
C PRO A 135 -12.70 -6.19 12.66
N ASP A 136 -13.50 -7.00 13.35
CA ASP A 136 -14.73 -6.56 14.00
C ASP A 136 -14.46 -5.57 15.14
N PHE A 137 -13.37 -5.72 15.89
CA PHE A 137 -12.98 -4.76 16.92
C PHE A 137 -12.46 -3.44 16.32
N PHE A 138 -11.64 -3.49 15.27
CA PHE A 138 -11.27 -2.25 14.55
C PHE A 138 -12.49 -1.51 13.99
N ALA A 139 -13.45 -2.24 13.43
CA ALA A 139 -14.70 -1.64 12.95
C ALA A 139 -15.52 -1.03 14.10
N GLU A 140 -15.52 -1.63 15.29
CA GLU A 140 -16.12 -1.04 16.48
C GLU A 140 -15.48 0.32 16.83
N ILE A 141 -14.15 0.37 16.88
CA ILE A 141 -13.39 1.60 17.21
C ILE A 141 -13.81 2.73 16.28
N ILE A 142 -13.90 2.44 14.97
CA ILE A 142 -14.29 3.43 13.96
C ILE A 142 -15.75 3.84 14.13
N TRP A 143 -16.66 2.89 14.31
CA TRP A 143 -18.09 3.17 14.45
C TRP A 143 -18.41 3.98 15.71
N SER A 144 -17.77 3.63 16.82
CA SER A 144 -17.95 4.28 18.11
C SER A 144 -17.09 5.53 18.29
N GLU A 145 -16.20 5.83 17.34
CA GLU A 145 -15.29 6.98 17.35
C GLU A 145 -14.33 6.97 18.56
N GLY A 146 -13.87 5.79 18.98
CA GLY A 146 -12.91 5.66 20.08
C GLY A 146 -12.71 4.23 20.60
N ILE A 147 -11.68 4.06 21.43
CA ILE A 147 -11.26 2.78 22.01
C ILE A 147 -11.79 2.69 23.44
N TYR A 148 -12.64 1.71 23.76
CA TYR A 148 -13.45 1.73 24.99
C TYR A 148 -12.65 1.89 26.29
N PHE A 149 -11.43 1.36 26.34
CA PHE A 149 -10.54 1.39 27.49
C PHE A 149 -9.53 2.55 27.50
N ALA A 150 -9.50 3.40 26.47
CA ALA A 150 -8.55 4.52 26.36
C ALA A 150 -9.23 5.86 26.68
N ALA A 151 -9.29 6.25 27.95
CA ALA A 151 -9.75 7.60 28.34
C ALA A 151 -8.69 8.66 27.98
N PRO A 152 -9.07 9.83 27.40
CA PRO A 152 -10.42 10.35 27.18
C PRO A 152 -11.08 9.96 25.84
N ASN A 153 -10.42 9.20 24.98
CA ASN A 153 -10.88 8.83 23.62
C ASN A 153 -11.71 7.53 23.62
N SER A 154 -12.60 7.37 24.61
CA SER A 154 -13.35 6.12 24.79
C SER A 154 -14.54 5.92 23.84
N GLY A 155 -14.82 6.90 22.98
CA GLY A 155 -15.91 6.83 22.02
C GLY A 155 -17.31 6.78 22.66
N SER A 156 -18.32 6.53 21.84
CA SER A 156 -19.73 6.50 22.26
C SER A 156 -20.20 5.08 22.60
N VAL A 157 -20.54 4.85 23.88
CA VAL A 157 -21.16 3.61 24.38
C VAL A 157 -22.41 3.23 23.59
N ARG A 158 -23.29 4.19 23.31
CA ARG A 158 -24.53 3.94 22.55
C ARG A 158 -24.23 3.52 21.10
N LYS A 159 -23.25 4.14 20.45
CA LYS A 159 -22.84 3.76 19.08
C LYS A 159 -22.21 2.36 19.08
N ARG A 160 -21.42 2.03 20.10
CA ARG A 160 -20.81 0.71 20.28
C ARG A 160 -21.85 -0.40 20.46
N GLU A 161 -22.84 -0.19 21.32
CA GLU A 161 -23.96 -1.14 21.48
C GLU A 161 -24.68 -1.37 20.14
N ALA A 162 -25.01 -0.28 19.44
CA ALA A 162 -25.69 -0.36 18.15
C ALA A 162 -24.86 -1.11 17.10
N TYR A 163 -23.53 -0.93 17.11
CA TYR A 163 -22.61 -1.67 16.25
C TYR A 163 -22.68 -3.18 16.54
N TRP A 164 -22.53 -3.62 17.78
CA TRP A 164 -22.54 -5.05 18.10
C TRP A 164 -23.90 -5.69 17.86
N PHE A 165 -25.01 -4.98 18.08
CA PHE A 165 -26.33 -5.48 17.68
C PHE A 165 -26.41 -5.71 16.18
N TRP A 166 -25.88 -4.77 15.39
CA TRP A 166 -25.81 -4.92 13.95
C TRP A 166 -24.90 -6.08 13.52
N VAL A 167 -23.76 -6.29 14.19
CA VAL A 167 -22.86 -7.44 13.94
C VAL A 167 -23.57 -8.76 14.23
N LEU A 168 -24.25 -8.90 15.37
CA LEU A 168 -24.99 -10.12 15.70
C LEU A 168 -26.11 -10.43 14.69
N ASP A 169 -26.82 -9.41 14.23
CA ASP A 169 -27.86 -9.57 13.20
C ASP A 169 -27.24 -9.92 11.83
N THR A 170 -26.04 -9.40 11.54
CA THR A 170 -25.26 -9.71 10.33
C THR A 170 -24.77 -11.16 10.33
N ILE A 171 -24.20 -11.62 11.45
CA ILE A 171 -23.76 -13.02 11.63
C ILE A 171 -24.92 -13.97 11.37
N LYS A 172 -26.09 -13.69 11.94
CA LYS A 172 -27.29 -14.50 11.73
C LYS A 172 -27.71 -14.59 10.26
N LYS A 173 -27.55 -13.52 9.49
CA LYS A 173 -27.90 -13.48 8.06
C LYS A 173 -26.88 -14.26 7.23
N ILE A 174 -25.59 -13.99 7.41
CA ILE A 174 -24.50 -14.66 6.67
C ILE A 174 -24.45 -16.16 6.97
N TYR A 175 -24.71 -16.56 8.22
CA TYR A 175 -24.74 -17.98 8.58
C TYR A 175 -25.89 -18.75 7.89
N ARG A 176 -26.99 -18.06 7.54
CA ARG A 176 -28.13 -18.66 6.82
C ARG A 176 -27.92 -18.69 5.31
N ASP A 177 -27.28 -17.66 4.78
CA ASP A 177 -26.97 -17.52 3.37
C ASP A 177 -25.53 -17.00 3.24
N THR A 178 -24.62 -17.91 2.94
CA THR A 178 -23.19 -17.60 2.88
C THR A 178 -22.83 -16.74 1.68
N ASP A 179 -23.67 -16.64 0.66
CA ASP A 179 -23.40 -15.85 -0.54
C ASP A 179 -24.00 -14.44 -0.45
N LEU A 180 -24.71 -14.16 0.64
CA LEU A 180 -25.29 -12.85 0.91
C LEU A 180 -24.24 -11.81 1.29
N GLU A 181 -24.04 -10.83 0.41
CA GLU A 181 -23.42 -9.55 0.76
C GLU A 181 -24.47 -8.63 1.43
N ILE A 182 -24.29 -8.26 2.70
CA ILE A 182 -25.26 -7.44 3.45
C ILE A 182 -25.38 -6.05 2.85
N ILE A 183 -24.25 -5.51 2.39
CA ILE A 183 -24.16 -4.24 1.69
C ILE A 183 -23.28 -4.50 0.46
N PRO A 184 -23.83 -4.41 -0.76
CA PRO A 184 -23.03 -4.58 -1.96
C PRO A 184 -21.90 -3.55 -2.02
N LEU A 185 -20.67 -4.01 -2.23
CA LEU A 185 -19.55 -3.09 -2.41
C LEU A 185 -19.69 -2.39 -3.76
N SER A 186 -20.01 -1.10 -3.72
CA SER A 186 -20.07 -0.25 -4.90
C SER A 186 -18.97 0.82 -4.86
N TYR A 187 -18.44 1.11 -6.05
CA TYR A 187 -17.57 2.24 -6.31
C TYR A 187 -18.15 3.03 -7.46
N GLN A 188 -18.46 4.31 -7.20
CA GLN A 188 -18.67 5.25 -8.28
C GLN A 188 -17.30 5.58 -8.84
N ASN A 189 -16.99 5.03 -10.02
CA ASN A 189 -15.86 5.49 -10.82
C ASN A 189 -16.00 7.00 -10.98
N ARG A 190 -15.21 7.77 -10.23
CA ARG A 190 -14.96 9.15 -10.64
C ARG A 190 -14.29 9.00 -11.99
N ILE A 191 -14.90 9.55 -13.03
CA ILE A 191 -14.28 9.60 -14.36
C ILE A 191 -12.87 10.14 -14.15
N ASP A 192 -11.87 9.29 -14.38
CA ASP A 192 -10.47 9.66 -14.31
C ASP A 192 -10.30 10.81 -15.29
N LYS A 193 -10.27 12.04 -14.76
CA LYS A 193 -9.95 13.20 -15.58
C LYS A 193 -8.56 12.91 -16.12
N LYS A 194 -8.47 12.74 -17.44
CA LYS A 194 -7.20 12.52 -18.12
C LYS A 194 -6.29 13.69 -17.78
N ILE A 195 -5.32 13.45 -16.89
CA ILE A 195 -4.37 14.48 -16.47
C ILE A 195 -3.27 14.52 -17.51
N THR A 196 -3.17 15.65 -18.18
CA THR A 196 -1.99 15.94 -19.00
C THR A 196 -0.88 16.42 -18.07
N ILE A 197 0.18 15.62 -17.95
CA ILE A 197 1.40 16.03 -17.25
C ILE A 197 2.20 16.92 -18.19
N PRO A 198 2.59 18.15 -17.80
CA PRO A 198 3.38 19.02 -18.66
C PRO A 198 4.78 18.43 -18.93
N PHE A 199 5.38 18.84 -20.04
CA PHE A 199 6.75 18.47 -20.37
C PHE A 199 7.75 18.98 -19.31
N ARG A 200 8.80 18.20 -19.05
CA ARG A 200 9.84 18.53 -18.07
C ARG A 200 11.10 19.03 -18.76
N ASN A 201 11.67 20.11 -18.26
CA ASN A 201 12.82 20.81 -18.85
C ASN A 201 14.01 20.89 -17.88
N GLN A 202 14.21 19.85 -17.08
CA GLN A 202 15.30 19.76 -16.09
C GLN A 202 16.65 19.31 -16.67
N PHE A 203 16.65 18.81 -17.91
CA PHE A 203 17.84 18.32 -18.59
C PHE A 203 18.44 19.44 -19.45
N ASP A 204 19.64 19.87 -19.12
CA ASP A 204 20.41 20.92 -19.81
C ASP A 204 21.84 20.43 -20.13
N ASP A 205 22.65 21.28 -20.76
CA ASP A 205 24.02 20.96 -21.17
C ASP A 205 24.93 20.58 -19.98
N THR A 206 24.67 21.12 -18.77
CA THR A 206 25.44 20.79 -17.56
C THR A 206 25.10 19.38 -17.08
N ILE A 207 23.82 19.02 -17.12
CA ILE A 207 23.36 17.66 -16.84
C ILE A 207 23.91 16.68 -17.88
N GLU A 208 23.89 17.06 -19.16
CA GLU A 208 24.39 16.23 -20.26
C GLU A 208 25.89 15.92 -20.10
N ALA A 209 26.69 16.91 -19.71
CA ALA A 209 28.12 16.72 -19.44
C ALA A 209 28.36 15.69 -18.32
N GLN A 210 27.63 15.79 -17.21
CA GLN A 210 27.75 14.83 -16.11
C GLN A 210 27.29 13.42 -16.51
N PHE A 211 26.25 13.31 -17.33
CA PHE A 211 25.85 12.01 -17.89
C PHE A 211 26.97 11.40 -18.73
N LYS A 212 27.60 12.19 -19.61
CA LYS A 212 28.74 11.73 -20.43
C LYS A 212 29.89 11.25 -19.56
N ASP A 213 30.22 11.94 -18.47
CA ASP A 213 31.26 11.51 -17.54
C ASP A 213 30.95 10.14 -16.90
N VAL A 214 29.69 9.91 -16.50
CA VAL A 214 29.25 8.63 -15.95
C VAL A 214 29.29 7.53 -17.00
N LEU A 215 28.82 7.80 -18.22
CA LEU A 215 28.85 6.83 -19.32
C LEU A 215 30.28 6.48 -19.74
N LEU A 216 31.17 7.46 -19.78
CA LEU A 216 32.60 7.25 -20.03
C LEU A 216 33.23 6.40 -18.93
N TYR A 217 32.86 6.63 -17.68
CA TYR A 217 33.29 5.78 -16.56
C TYR A 217 32.81 4.33 -16.74
N ILE A 218 31.53 4.12 -17.05
CA ILE A 218 30.96 2.79 -17.30
C ILE A 218 31.69 2.07 -18.43
N MET A 219 31.94 2.75 -19.55
CA MET A 219 32.64 2.14 -20.70
C MET A 219 34.05 1.67 -20.39
N ASN A 220 34.71 2.27 -19.40
CA ASN A 220 36.09 1.98 -19.02
C ASN A 220 36.21 1.21 -17.70
N CYS A 221 35.11 0.67 -17.16
CA CYS A 221 35.14 -0.10 -15.91
C CYS A 221 35.80 -1.48 -16.09
N GLU A 222 36.88 -1.72 -15.36
CA GLU A 222 37.52 -3.04 -15.27
C GLU A 222 36.79 -3.97 -14.27
N PRO A 223 36.78 -5.31 -14.47
CA PRO A 223 37.47 -6.06 -15.53
C PRO A 223 36.68 -6.17 -16.84
N GLN A 224 35.47 -5.59 -16.90
CA GLN A 224 34.53 -5.76 -18.01
C GLN A 224 34.39 -4.46 -18.80
N LYS A 225 35.46 -4.11 -19.51
CA LYS A 225 35.43 -3.00 -20.45
C LYS A 225 34.38 -3.26 -21.52
N LEU A 226 33.49 -2.28 -21.73
CA LEU A 226 32.47 -2.38 -22.76
C LEU A 226 33.15 -2.34 -24.14
N LYS A 227 32.83 -3.33 -24.98
CA LYS A 227 33.34 -3.44 -26.34
C LYS A 227 32.75 -2.35 -27.22
N GLU A 228 33.60 -1.63 -27.94
CA GLU A 228 33.18 -0.70 -28.97
C GLU A 228 32.43 -1.43 -30.11
N GLY A 229 31.44 -0.75 -30.69
CA GLY A 229 30.60 -1.30 -31.77
C GLY A 229 29.44 -2.18 -31.31
N LEU A 230 29.35 -2.53 -30.02
CA LEU A 230 28.20 -3.21 -29.42
C LEU A 230 27.28 -2.21 -28.73
N GLY A 231 25.96 -2.37 -28.88
CA GLY A 231 24.99 -1.54 -28.16
C GLY A 231 24.78 -2.04 -26.73
N TYR A 232 24.51 -1.14 -25.80
CA TYR A 232 24.20 -1.43 -24.40
C TYR A 232 22.95 -0.70 -23.95
N LYS A 233 22.13 -1.38 -23.16
CA LYS A 233 21.00 -0.82 -22.46
C LYS A 233 21.37 -0.72 -20.99
N ILE A 234 21.38 0.50 -20.45
CA ILE A 234 21.63 0.77 -19.05
C ILE A 234 20.30 1.18 -18.42
N LEU A 235 19.91 0.51 -17.35
CA LEU A 235 18.71 0.79 -16.59
C LEU A 235 19.10 1.15 -15.17
N PHE A 236 18.70 2.33 -14.72
CA PHE A 236 18.81 2.74 -13.34
C PHE A 236 17.44 3.12 -12.79
N VAL A 237 17.04 2.48 -11.71
CA VAL A 237 15.79 2.73 -10.98
C VAL A 237 16.15 3.02 -9.53
N SER A 238 15.56 4.06 -8.94
CA SER A 238 15.87 4.42 -7.56
C SER A 238 14.68 5.05 -6.84
N CYS A 239 14.38 4.52 -5.66
CA CYS A 239 13.53 5.12 -4.62
C CYS A 239 14.35 5.20 -3.32
N ILE A 240 13.95 4.46 -2.27
CA ILE A 240 14.80 4.22 -1.09
C ILE A 240 15.95 3.27 -1.42
N VAL A 241 15.66 2.27 -2.25
CA VAL A 241 16.63 1.31 -2.77
C VAL A 241 16.90 1.61 -4.24
N ASP A 242 17.94 1.00 -4.80
CA ASP A 242 18.34 1.18 -6.19
C ASP A 242 18.48 -0.15 -6.91
N MET A 243 18.25 -0.12 -8.22
CA MET A 243 18.60 -1.18 -9.14
C MET A 243 19.38 -0.56 -10.30
N PHE A 244 20.51 -1.18 -10.62
CA PHE A 244 21.36 -0.80 -11.74
C PHE A 244 21.68 -2.03 -12.56
N ASN A 245 21.32 -2.01 -13.84
CA ASN A 245 21.56 -3.12 -14.76
C ASN A 245 22.15 -2.60 -16.07
N ILE A 246 23.05 -3.39 -16.64
CA ILE A 246 23.59 -3.19 -17.98
C ILE A 246 23.35 -4.46 -18.78
N THR A 247 22.73 -4.34 -19.95
CA THR A 247 22.49 -5.45 -20.87
C THR A 247 23.06 -5.13 -22.24
N SER A 248 23.79 -6.04 -22.85
CA SER A 248 24.28 -5.87 -24.22
C SER A 248 23.15 -6.07 -25.23
N SER A 249 23.32 -5.57 -26.45
CA SER A 249 22.39 -5.82 -27.56
C SER A 249 22.30 -7.30 -27.96
N LYS A 250 23.18 -8.16 -27.43
CA LYS A 250 23.11 -9.62 -27.58
C LYS A 250 22.34 -10.32 -26.46
N GLY A 251 21.90 -9.57 -25.44
CA GLY A 251 21.19 -10.10 -24.28
C GLY A 251 22.09 -10.43 -23.09
N ASP A 252 23.41 -10.24 -23.20
CA ASP A 252 24.33 -10.52 -22.10
C ASP A 252 24.17 -9.50 -20.98
N THR A 253 24.02 -9.97 -19.74
CA THR A 253 24.06 -9.11 -18.55
C THR A 253 25.50 -8.85 -18.17
N ILE A 254 25.84 -7.58 -17.92
CA ILE A 254 27.20 -7.16 -17.57
C ILE A 254 27.25 -6.86 -16.07
N THR A 255 28.19 -7.49 -15.38
CA THR A 255 28.30 -7.44 -13.92
C THR A 255 29.55 -6.68 -13.52
N LEU A 256 29.36 -5.44 -13.07
CA LEU A 256 30.45 -4.66 -12.50
C LEU A 256 30.69 -5.04 -11.04
N ASN A 257 31.91 -4.79 -10.55
CA ASN A 257 32.20 -4.95 -9.12
C ASN A 257 31.42 -3.93 -8.29
N THR A 258 31.20 -4.25 -7.00
CA THR A 258 30.39 -3.43 -6.08
C THR A 258 30.87 -1.98 -5.99
N LYS A 259 32.18 -1.74 -5.91
CA LYS A 259 32.75 -0.40 -5.83
C LYS A 259 32.40 0.46 -7.06
N ASN A 260 32.41 -0.13 -8.25
CA ASN A 260 32.02 0.55 -9.48
C ASN A 260 30.52 0.83 -9.50
N VAL A 261 29.70 -0.16 -9.15
CA VAL A 261 28.24 0.00 -9.06
C VAL A 261 27.90 1.13 -8.09
N ASP A 262 28.47 1.16 -6.90
CA ASP A 262 28.20 2.19 -5.90
C ASP A 262 28.54 3.60 -6.41
N LYS A 263 29.70 3.75 -7.07
CA LYS A 263 30.11 5.03 -7.64
C LYS A 263 29.16 5.49 -8.74
N ILE A 264 28.72 4.59 -9.61
CA ILE A 264 27.78 4.88 -10.69
C ILE A 264 26.40 5.26 -10.14
N CYS A 265 25.85 4.47 -9.21
CA CYS A 265 24.57 4.76 -8.57
C CYS A 265 24.61 6.11 -7.85
N ASN A 266 25.69 6.42 -7.12
CA ASN A 266 25.85 7.73 -6.49
C ASN A 266 25.90 8.88 -7.49
N ALA A 267 26.56 8.68 -8.64
CA ALA A 267 26.58 9.69 -9.69
C ALA A 267 25.19 9.93 -10.28
N PHE A 268 24.42 8.87 -10.58
CA PHE A 268 23.04 9.02 -11.05
C PHE A 268 22.14 9.70 -10.01
N ARG A 269 22.26 9.39 -8.72
CA ARG A 269 21.54 10.10 -7.65
C ARG A 269 21.91 11.59 -7.59
N ASN A 270 23.19 11.92 -7.75
CA ASN A 270 23.65 13.31 -7.79
C ASN A 270 23.06 14.06 -8.99
N ILE A 271 23.04 13.43 -10.16
CA ILE A 271 22.40 14.00 -11.36
C ILE A 271 20.90 14.20 -11.13
N ARG A 272 20.19 13.21 -10.57
CA ARG A 272 18.77 13.35 -10.19
C ARG A 272 18.54 14.55 -9.29
N LYS A 273 19.39 14.71 -8.27
CA LYS A 273 19.31 15.84 -7.32
C LYS A 273 19.57 17.17 -8.01
N LEU A 274 20.49 17.23 -8.96
CA LEU A 274 20.78 18.44 -9.72
C LEU A 274 19.63 18.80 -10.67
N MET A 275 19.11 17.84 -11.43
CA MET A 275 17.91 18.00 -12.27
C MET A 275 16.72 18.50 -11.43
N TYR A 276 16.51 17.92 -10.25
CA TYR A 276 15.47 18.39 -9.33
C TYR A 276 15.70 19.84 -8.89
N LYS A 277 16.93 20.25 -8.57
CA LYS A 277 17.24 21.63 -8.20
C LYS A 277 16.98 22.62 -9.34
N ASN A 278 17.24 22.24 -10.59
CA ASN A 278 16.98 23.08 -11.76
C ASN A 278 15.50 23.46 -11.87
N ASN A 279 14.59 22.54 -11.55
CA ASN A 279 13.16 22.85 -11.47
C ASN A 279 12.42 21.89 -10.53
N SER A 280 12.36 22.24 -9.23
CA SER A 280 11.81 21.34 -8.21
C SER A 280 10.32 21.05 -8.38
N LYS A 281 9.56 21.98 -8.97
CA LYS A 281 8.12 21.82 -9.21
C LYS A 281 7.81 20.60 -10.08
N GLN A 282 8.75 20.19 -10.95
CA GLN A 282 8.60 19.06 -11.87
C GLN A 282 8.88 17.69 -11.22
N GLY A 283 9.48 17.69 -10.02
CA GLY A 283 9.86 16.49 -9.27
C GLY A 283 11.11 15.80 -9.79
N ALA A 284 11.46 14.69 -9.16
CA ALA A 284 12.56 13.83 -9.59
C ALA A 284 12.04 12.61 -10.37
N TRP A 285 12.86 12.08 -11.26
CA TRP A 285 12.56 10.83 -11.97
C TRP A 285 12.78 9.61 -11.07
N PHE A 286 12.00 8.56 -11.30
CA PHE A 286 12.14 7.26 -10.62
C PHE A 286 13.09 6.33 -11.35
N GLN A 287 13.17 6.48 -12.67
CA GLN A 287 13.94 5.61 -13.55
C GLN A 287 14.55 6.41 -14.70
N VAL A 288 15.74 5.99 -15.12
CA VAL A 288 16.35 6.38 -16.39
C VAL A 288 16.78 5.14 -17.15
N GLU A 289 16.40 5.09 -18.42
CA GLU A 289 16.86 4.10 -19.38
C GLU A 289 17.77 4.78 -20.39
N ILE A 290 18.96 4.21 -20.63
CA ILE A 290 19.96 4.76 -21.53
C ILE A 290 20.30 3.70 -22.57
N SER A 291 20.17 4.05 -23.84
CA SER A 291 20.69 3.25 -24.95
C SER A 291 22.02 3.84 -25.39
N LEU A 292 23.10 3.10 -25.15
CA LEU A 292 24.48 3.49 -25.41
C LEU A 292 25.01 2.70 -26.61
N LYS A 293 25.42 3.38 -27.69
CA LYS A 293 26.10 2.73 -28.83
C LYS A 293 27.62 2.87 -28.73
N ASN A 294 28.09 4.06 -28.37
CA ASN A 294 29.49 4.36 -28.09
C ASN A 294 29.56 5.60 -27.18
N ARG A 295 30.77 6.10 -26.89
CA ARG A 295 31.02 7.21 -25.96
C ARG A 295 30.23 8.48 -26.27
N ASP A 296 29.97 8.74 -27.55
CA ASP A 296 29.39 10.01 -28.01
C ASP A 296 27.94 9.85 -28.47
N ILE A 297 27.49 8.62 -28.72
CA ILE A 297 26.17 8.31 -29.27
C ILE A 297 25.37 7.53 -28.24
N TYR A 298 24.52 8.26 -27.51
CA TYR A 298 23.56 7.69 -26.57
C TYR A 298 22.23 8.44 -26.61
N THR A 299 21.17 7.78 -26.14
CA THR A 299 19.87 8.40 -25.87
C THR A 299 19.42 8.05 -24.46
N SER A 300 18.83 8.99 -23.74
CA SER A 300 18.27 8.77 -22.40
C SER A 300 16.75 8.98 -22.39
N LYS A 301 16.04 8.14 -21.63
CA LYS A 301 14.60 8.24 -21.39
C LYS A 301 14.35 8.21 -19.88
N PHE A 302 13.84 9.31 -19.36
CA PHE A 302 13.48 9.43 -17.95
C PHE A 302 12.02 9.06 -17.74
N ASN A 303 11.76 8.26 -16.71
CA ASN A 303 10.43 7.92 -16.27
C ASN A 303 10.13 8.59 -14.92
N TYR A 304 9.15 9.49 -14.93
CA TYR A 304 8.61 10.18 -13.77
C TYR A 304 7.20 9.71 -13.39
N ASP A 305 6.51 9.06 -14.35
CA ASP A 305 5.05 9.04 -14.40
C ASP A 305 4.43 7.70 -14.81
N ASP A 306 5.16 6.84 -15.50
CA ASP A 306 4.64 5.54 -15.94
C ASP A 306 4.92 4.50 -14.85
N PHE A 307 3.87 4.11 -14.13
CA PHE A 307 3.97 3.15 -13.04
C PHE A 307 4.35 1.76 -13.54
N ASP A 308 3.84 1.34 -14.70
CA ASP A 308 4.03 -0.02 -15.22
C ASP A 308 5.45 -0.24 -15.78
N GLN A 309 6.13 0.84 -16.16
CA GLN A 309 7.56 0.79 -16.53
C GLN A 309 8.49 0.65 -15.33
N ILE A 310 8.04 0.98 -14.11
CA ILE A 310 8.83 0.79 -12.90
C ILE A 310 8.79 -0.72 -12.56
N PRO A 311 9.93 -1.33 -12.18
CA PRO A 311 9.91 -2.73 -11.75
C PRO A 311 9.04 -2.91 -10.50
N SER A 312 8.28 -4.00 -10.45
CA SER A 312 7.30 -4.27 -9.39
C SER A 312 7.88 -4.26 -7.97
N LEU A 313 9.16 -4.58 -7.80
CA LEU A 313 9.89 -4.46 -6.53
C LEU A 313 9.81 -3.04 -5.95
N PHE A 314 9.77 -2.01 -6.79
CA PHE A 314 9.72 -0.61 -6.40
C PHE A 314 8.29 -0.07 -6.21
N HIS A 315 7.27 -0.92 -6.38
CA HIS A 315 5.85 -0.54 -6.20
C HIS A 315 5.44 -0.47 -4.72
N ASN A 316 6.40 -0.54 -3.81
CA ASN A 316 6.16 -0.35 -2.40
C ASN A 316 5.74 1.12 -2.13
N PRO A 317 4.54 1.34 -1.57
CA PRO A 317 3.99 2.68 -1.39
C PRO A 317 4.82 3.54 -0.41
N ASP A 318 5.46 2.94 0.60
CA ASP A 318 6.34 3.68 1.53
C ASP A 318 7.59 4.18 0.84
N TRP A 319 8.14 3.39 -0.08
CA TRP A 319 9.32 3.78 -0.85
C TRP A 319 9.01 4.95 -1.78
N LEU A 320 7.86 4.88 -2.45
CA LEU A 320 7.36 5.93 -3.35
C LEU A 320 7.00 7.20 -2.57
N LEU A 321 6.36 7.06 -1.40
CA LEU A 321 6.02 8.17 -0.52
C LEU A 321 7.27 8.84 0.04
N LYS A 322 8.28 8.07 0.46
CA LYS A 322 9.56 8.62 0.93
C LYS A 322 10.32 9.34 -0.19
N MET A 323 10.31 8.79 -1.41
CA MET A 323 10.86 9.49 -2.59
C MET A 323 10.16 10.85 -2.76
N PHE A 324 8.83 10.88 -2.74
CA PHE A 324 8.07 12.12 -2.84
C PHE A 324 8.37 13.10 -1.69
N LYS A 325 8.57 12.62 -0.46
CA LYS A 325 8.96 13.47 0.68
C LYS A 325 10.33 14.12 0.47
N GLU A 326 11.28 13.42 -0.16
CA GLU A 326 12.62 13.94 -0.46
C GLU A 326 12.61 14.88 -1.67
N TYR A 327 11.80 14.57 -2.69
CA TYR A 327 11.68 15.32 -3.95
C TYR A 327 10.22 15.70 -4.22
N PRO A 328 9.62 16.57 -3.40
CA PRO A 328 8.23 16.97 -3.56
C PRO A 328 8.04 17.68 -4.89
N ARG A 329 6.87 17.49 -5.51
CA ARG A 329 6.50 18.14 -6.78
C ARG A 329 5.16 18.82 -6.67
N SER A 330 4.87 19.71 -7.62
CA SER A 330 3.55 20.33 -7.67
C SER A 330 2.51 19.34 -8.17
N LYS A 331 1.23 19.58 -7.85
CA LYS A 331 0.14 18.66 -8.17
C LYS A 331 -0.01 18.42 -9.68
N GLU A 332 0.26 19.43 -10.50
CA GLU A 332 0.18 19.36 -11.98
C GLU A 332 1.25 18.47 -12.60
N TYR A 333 2.41 18.29 -11.97
CA TYR A 333 3.45 17.34 -12.40
C TYR A 333 3.35 15.96 -11.72
N THR A 334 2.26 15.71 -10.99
CA THR A 334 2.04 14.43 -10.30
C THR A 334 0.99 13.59 -11.03
N PRO A 335 1.33 12.42 -11.62
CA PRO A 335 0.40 11.42 -12.14
C PRO A 335 -0.57 10.93 -11.07
N GLU A 336 -1.73 10.46 -11.53
CA GLU A 336 -2.83 10.07 -10.64
C GLU A 336 -2.45 8.93 -9.70
N TRP A 337 -1.72 7.91 -10.16
CA TRP A 337 -1.26 6.82 -9.29
C TRP A 337 -0.42 7.31 -8.11
N LEU A 338 0.47 8.29 -8.32
CA LEU A 338 1.27 8.82 -7.22
C LEU A 338 0.41 9.71 -6.31
N ARG A 339 -0.56 10.44 -6.84
CA ARG A 339 -1.52 11.19 -6.01
C ARG A 339 -2.32 10.28 -5.09
N LYS A 340 -2.71 9.09 -5.57
CA LYS A 340 -3.39 8.06 -4.76
C LYS A 340 -2.51 7.61 -3.58
N ILE A 341 -1.21 7.39 -3.83
CA ILE A 341 -0.24 7.04 -2.78
C ILE A 341 0.01 8.21 -1.82
N ILE A 342 0.13 9.44 -2.32
CA ILE A 342 0.37 10.62 -1.50
C ILE A 342 -0.84 10.92 -0.60
N GLY A 343 -2.06 10.85 -1.14
CA GLY A 343 -3.28 11.19 -0.42
C GLY A 343 -3.16 12.53 0.32
N ASN A 344 -3.42 12.50 1.63
CA ASN A 344 -3.24 13.64 2.54
C ASN A 344 -1.91 13.61 3.33
N LYS A 345 -1.03 12.63 3.05
CA LYS A 345 0.19 12.36 3.83
C LYS A 345 1.31 13.35 3.55
N CYS A 346 1.30 14.00 2.39
CA CYS A 346 2.30 14.99 2.00
C CYS A 346 1.66 16.20 1.32
N LYS A 347 2.32 17.35 1.43
CA LYS A 347 1.94 18.57 0.74
C LYS A 347 2.65 18.65 -0.62
N TYR A 348 1.90 19.04 -1.64
CA TYR A 348 2.47 19.39 -2.95
C TYR A 348 3.19 20.74 -2.87
N LEU A 349 4.19 20.93 -3.73
CA LEU A 349 4.76 22.25 -3.94
C LEU A 349 3.69 23.19 -4.52
N LYS A 350 3.68 24.43 -4.04
CA LYS A 350 2.81 25.49 -4.58
C LYS A 350 3.24 25.83 -6.01
N LYS A 351 2.27 26.31 -6.80
CA LYS A 351 2.46 26.66 -8.21
C LYS A 351 3.54 27.71 -8.44
#